data_AF-A0A9E3E2U9-F1
#
_entry.id   AF-A0A9E3E2U9-F1
#
_cell.length_a   1.000
_cell.length_b   1.000
_cell.length_c   1.000
_cell.angle_alpha   90.00
_cell.angle_beta   90.00
_cell.angle_gamma   90.00
#
_symmetry.space_group_name_H-M   'P 1'
#
loop_
_entity.id
_entity.type
_entity.pdbx_description
1 polymer ?
#
loop_
_entity_poly.entity_id
_entity_poly.type
_entity_poly.pdbx_seq_one_letter_code
_entity_poly.pdbx_strand_id
1 'polypeptide(L)'
;VNSGFMLVQVTAAALASENKSLAHPASVDSLPTSANQEDHVSMSTFAARRLGDMAKNSAGIVAIELLAAAQGIDFRAPLKTSARLQDIHQLVRAKVAFYDHDRYFAPDITAIQSLVEAGAFQRFVAGLLPSR
;
A
#
# COMPACT_ATOMS: atom_id res chain seq x y z
N VAL A 1 0.91 29.66 3.19
CA VAL A 1 2.02 28.70 3.02
C VAL A 1 1.40 27.32 3.01
N ASN A 2 1.63 26.50 1.98
CA ASN A 2 1.09 25.13 1.85
C ASN A 2 2.25 24.12 1.96
N SER A 3 2.03 23.00 2.65
CA SER A 3 2.99 21.91 2.81
C SER A 3 2.79 20.78 1.80
N GLY A 4 1.61 20.68 1.18
CA GLY A 4 1.29 19.66 0.18
C GLY A 4 1.51 18.25 0.71
N PHE A 5 2.27 17.45 -0.03
CA PHE A 5 2.50 16.02 0.25
C PHE A 5 3.60 15.74 1.28
N MET A 6 4.18 16.77 1.90
CA MET A 6 5.33 16.61 2.79
C MET A 6 5.08 15.62 3.94
N LEU A 7 3.97 15.78 4.68
CA LEU A 7 3.65 14.89 5.80
C LEU A 7 3.15 13.52 5.35
N VAL A 8 2.54 13.46 4.16
CA VAL A 8 2.07 12.20 3.57
C VAL A 8 3.25 11.26 3.32
N GLN A 9 4.39 11.79 2.86
CA GLN A 9 5.61 11.01 2.68
C GLN A 9 6.15 10.44 4.01
N VAL A 10 5.99 11.19 5.12
CA VAL A 10 6.39 10.71 6.46
C VAL A 10 5.53 9.52 6.89
N THR A 11 4.23 9.53 6.59
CA THR A 11 3.35 8.38 6.82
C THR A 11 3.81 7.15 6.04
N ALA A 12 4.12 7.29 4.74
CA ALA A 12 4.63 6.18 3.95
C ALA A 12 5.95 5.61 4.52
N ALA A 13 6.86 6.48 4.96
CA ALA A 13 8.11 6.05 5.59
C ALA A 13 7.90 5.30 6.91
N ALA A 14 6.94 5.73 7.74
CA ALA A 14 6.59 5.06 8.98
C ALA A 14 6.04 3.65 8.74
N LEU A 15 5.09 3.50 7.81
CA LEU A 15 4.52 2.20 7.41
C LEU A 15 5.60 1.25 6.87
N ALA A 16 6.51 1.76 6.05
CA ALA A 16 7.63 0.97 5.52
C ALA A 16 8.59 0.53 6.64
N SER A 17 8.81 1.39 7.64
CA SER A 17 9.66 1.06 8.79
C SER A 17 9.05 -0.02 9.67
N GLU A 18 7.75 0.06 9.95
CA GLU A 18 7.02 -0.96 10.71
C GLU A 18 7.11 -2.34 10.04
N ASN A 19 6.98 -2.39 8.71
CA ASN A 19 7.11 -3.62 7.95
C ASN A 19 8.50 -4.27 8.09
N LYS A 20 9.57 -3.51 8.36
CA LYS A 20 10.90 -4.09 8.63
C LYS A 20 10.91 -4.91 9.91
N SER A 21 10.27 -4.41 10.97
CA SER A 21 10.14 -5.14 12.22
C SER A 21 9.27 -6.39 12.05
N LEU A 22 8.16 -6.28 11.32
CA LEU A 22 7.27 -7.42 11.02
C LEU A 22 7.89 -8.47 10.08
N ALA A 23 8.95 -8.13 9.35
CA ALA A 23 9.58 -9.02 8.38
C ALA A 23 10.44 -10.14 9.02
N HIS A 24 10.66 -10.11 10.34
CA HIS A 24 11.41 -11.18 11.01
C HIS A 24 10.75 -12.55 10.76
N PRO A 25 11.53 -13.57 10.32
CA PRO A 25 10.96 -14.85 9.93
C PRO A 25 10.48 -15.64 11.16
N ALA A 26 9.18 -15.70 11.39
CA ALA A 26 8.62 -16.46 12.51
C ALA A 26 8.98 -17.97 12.49
N SER A 27 9.30 -18.52 11.32
CA SER A 27 9.62 -19.94 11.13
C SER A 27 11.02 -20.35 11.62
N VAL A 28 11.88 -19.41 12.05
CA VAL A 28 13.19 -19.77 12.62
C VAL A 28 13.13 -20.06 14.12
N ASP A 29 11.95 -19.90 14.73
CA ASP A 29 11.70 -20.21 16.13
C ASP A 29 10.92 -21.54 16.27
N SER A 30 11.21 -22.26 17.36
CA SER A 30 10.53 -23.50 17.72
C SER A 30 10.59 -23.69 19.23
N LEU A 31 9.43 -23.92 19.85
CA LEU A 31 9.31 -24.25 21.26
C LEU A 31 8.69 -25.64 21.37
N PRO A 32 9.38 -26.62 21.98
CA PRO A 32 8.89 -27.98 22.05
C PRO A 32 7.63 -28.06 22.92
N THR A 33 6.67 -28.85 22.46
CA THR A 33 5.38 -29.06 23.13
C THR A 33 5.18 -30.54 23.49
N SER A 34 4.15 -30.82 24.29
CA SER A 34 3.73 -32.20 24.60
C SER A 34 4.84 -33.07 25.19
N ALA A 35 5.51 -32.57 26.24
CA ALA A 35 6.63 -33.27 26.91
C ALA A 35 7.73 -33.74 25.95
N ASN A 36 8.09 -32.89 24.98
CA ASN A 36 9.05 -33.15 23.90
C ASN A 36 8.60 -34.22 22.87
N GLN A 37 7.32 -34.57 22.78
CA GLN A 37 6.84 -35.35 21.63
C GLN A 37 6.77 -34.52 20.35
N GLU A 38 6.41 -33.24 20.49
CA GLU A 38 6.44 -32.26 19.41
C GLU A 38 7.68 -31.38 19.64
N ASP A 39 8.86 -31.96 19.39
CA ASP A 39 10.15 -31.34 19.68
C ASP A 39 10.57 -30.27 18.66
N HIS A 40 9.87 -30.18 17.53
CA HIS A 40 10.05 -29.15 16.50
C HIS A 40 8.71 -28.71 15.89
N VAL A 41 8.44 -27.40 15.86
CA VAL A 41 7.21 -26.81 15.31
C VAL A 41 7.53 -25.62 14.40
N SER A 42 6.57 -25.20 13.56
CA SER A 42 6.80 -24.26 12.46
C SER A 42 6.45 -22.80 12.73
N MET A 43 5.72 -22.52 13.81
CA MET A 43 5.15 -21.20 14.13
C MET A 43 4.33 -20.55 12.99
N SER A 44 3.75 -21.38 12.10
CA SER A 44 3.13 -20.92 10.84
C SER A 44 1.93 -19.98 11.02
N THR A 45 1.18 -20.10 12.11
CA THR A 45 -0.01 -19.28 12.37
C THR A 45 0.34 -17.80 12.47
N PHE A 46 1.37 -17.45 13.24
CA PHE A 46 1.82 -16.05 13.31
C PHE A 46 2.50 -15.60 12.02
N ALA A 47 3.26 -16.51 11.38
CA ALA A 47 3.89 -16.24 10.09
C ALA A 47 2.89 -15.81 9.01
N ALA A 48 1.70 -16.43 8.97
CA ALA A 48 0.63 -16.06 8.05
C ALA A 48 -0.11 -14.79 8.51
N ARG A 49 -0.47 -14.69 9.80
CA ARG A 49 -1.26 -13.57 10.32
C ARG A 49 -0.59 -12.21 10.10
N ARG A 50 0.73 -12.12 10.32
CA ARG A 50 1.48 -10.85 10.16
C ARG A 50 1.44 -10.29 8.74
N LEU A 51 1.20 -11.14 7.72
CA LEU A 51 1.14 -10.70 6.32
C LEU A 51 -0.06 -9.79 6.05
N GLY A 52 -1.16 -9.92 6.82
CA GLY A 52 -2.31 -9.03 6.71
C GLY A 52 -1.95 -7.59 7.04
N ASP A 53 -1.28 -7.38 8.17
CA ASP A 53 -0.82 -6.05 8.60
C ASP A 53 0.23 -5.48 7.64
N MET A 54 1.18 -6.31 7.21
CA MET A 54 2.19 -5.90 6.23
C MET A 54 1.59 -5.49 4.89
N ALA A 55 0.60 -6.23 4.39
CA ALA A 55 -0.10 -5.93 3.15
C ALA A 55 -0.91 -4.63 3.26
N LYS A 56 -1.57 -4.38 4.40
CA LYS A 56 -2.29 -3.13 4.69
C LYS A 56 -1.35 -1.94 4.70
N ASN A 57 -0.18 -2.07 5.33
CA ASN A 57 0.86 -1.05 5.32
C ASN A 57 1.36 -0.76 3.89
N SER A 58 1.62 -1.82 3.11
CA SER A 58 1.99 -1.68 1.70
C SER A 58 0.91 -1.02 0.85
N ALA A 59 -0.37 -1.33 1.08
CA ALA A 59 -1.48 -0.69 0.38
C ALA A 59 -1.54 0.82 0.68
N GLY A 60 -1.31 1.22 1.93
CA GLY A 60 -1.19 2.63 2.33
C GLY A 60 -0.05 3.36 1.61
N ILE A 61 1.13 2.73 1.51
CA ILE A 61 2.28 3.28 0.78
C ILE A 61 1.95 3.47 -0.70
N VAL A 62 1.38 2.46 -1.35
CA VAL A 62 0.99 2.54 -2.77
C VAL A 62 -0.09 3.59 -2.99
N ALA A 63 -1.03 3.75 -2.06
CA ALA A 63 -2.05 4.78 -2.14
C ALA A 63 -1.45 6.20 -2.13
N ILE A 64 -0.47 6.42 -1.26
CA ILE A 64 0.27 7.69 -1.17
C ILE A 64 1.02 7.97 -2.47
N GLU A 65 1.70 6.96 -3.02
CA GLU A 65 2.42 7.07 -4.30
C GLU A 65 1.46 7.41 -5.45
N LEU A 66 0.31 6.73 -5.54
CA LEU A 66 -0.71 7.00 -6.55
C LEU A 66 -1.26 8.44 -6.47
N LEU A 67 -1.50 8.94 -5.26
CA LEU A 67 -1.96 10.32 -5.05
C LEU A 67 -0.90 11.33 -5.51
N ALA A 68 0.36 11.10 -5.16
CA ALA A 68 1.47 11.97 -5.55
C ALA A 68 1.71 11.93 -7.07
N ALA A 69 1.67 10.74 -7.67
CA ALA A 69 1.81 10.57 -9.12
C ALA A 69 0.67 11.24 -9.89
N ALA A 70 -0.59 11.11 -9.41
CA ALA A 70 -1.72 11.78 -10.03
C ALA A 70 -1.57 13.31 -9.96
N GLN A 71 -1.16 13.84 -8.80
CA GLN A 71 -0.89 15.27 -8.66
C GLN A 71 0.25 15.74 -9.59
N GLY A 72 1.30 14.94 -9.74
CA GLY A 72 2.41 15.22 -10.65
C GLY A 72 2.00 15.21 -12.13
N ILE A 73 1.05 14.36 -12.52
CA ILE A 73 0.46 14.36 -13.87
C ILE A 73 -0.31 15.68 -14.10
N ASP A 74 -1.14 16.09 -13.14
CA ASP A 74 -1.94 17.31 -13.27
C ASP A 74 -1.06 18.57 -13.38
N PHE A 75 0.02 18.66 -12.60
CA PHE A 75 0.97 19.78 -12.70
C PHE A 75 1.66 19.89 -14.05
N ARG A 76 1.68 18.81 -14.85
CA ARG A 76 2.31 18.78 -16.17
C ARG A 76 1.32 19.07 -17.31
N ALA A 77 0.06 19.36 -17.00
CA ALA A 77 -0.92 19.73 -18.02
C ALA A 77 -0.40 20.91 -18.89
N PRO A 78 -0.60 20.89 -20.22
CA PRO A 78 -1.43 19.97 -20.99
C PRO A 78 -0.71 18.69 -21.49
N LEU A 79 0.49 18.38 -20.99
CA LEU A 79 1.17 17.13 -21.36
C LEU A 79 0.35 15.92 -20.90
N LYS A 80 0.32 14.89 -21.75
CA LYS A 80 -0.42 13.66 -21.49
C LYS A 80 0.53 12.49 -21.26
N THR A 81 0.21 11.65 -20.28
CA THR A 81 0.85 10.34 -20.08
C THR A 81 0.29 9.30 -21.06
N SER A 82 0.74 8.05 -21.00
CA SER A 82 0.23 6.97 -21.85
C SER A 82 -1.26 6.70 -21.61
N ALA A 83 -1.97 6.14 -22.59
CA ALA A 83 -3.41 5.88 -22.50
C ALA A 83 -3.79 5.08 -21.24
N ARG A 84 -3.05 4.01 -20.95
CA ARG A 84 -3.26 3.18 -19.76
C ARG A 84 -3.09 3.95 -18.44
N LEU A 85 -2.10 4.85 -18.38
CA LEU A 85 -1.86 5.68 -17.20
C LEU A 85 -2.88 6.80 -17.07
N GLN A 86 -3.49 7.26 -18.17
CA GLN A 86 -4.62 8.19 -18.12
C GLN A 86 -5.86 7.53 -17.50
N ASP A 87 -6.14 6.28 -17.81
CA ASP A 87 -7.26 5.54 -17.19
C ASP A 87 -7.05 5.36 -15.68
N ILE A 88 -5.83 5.05 -15.26
CA ILE A 88 -5.44 4.96 -13.84
C ILE A 88 -5.57 6.33 -13.16
N HIS A 89 -5.07 7.38 -13.80
CA HIS A 89 -5.18 8.75 -13.31
C HIS A 89 -6.64 9.16 -13.11
N GLN A 90 -7.51 8.89 -14.08
CA GLN A 90 -8.96 9.14 -13.96
C GLN A 90 -9.60 8.35 -12.83
N LEU A 91 -9.19 7.09 -12.62
CA LEU A 91 -9.70 6.29 -11.50
C LEU A 91 -9.37 6.91 -10.14
N VAL A 92 -8.14 7.42 -9.97
CA VAL A 92 -7.73 8.17 -8.77
C VAL A 92 -8.56 9.46 -8.64
N ARG A 93 -8.67 10.24 -9.72
CA ARG A 93 -9.39 11.52 -9.72
C ARG A 93 -10.90 11.40 -9.53
N ALA A 94 -11.49 10.25 -9.87
CA ALA A 94 -12.88 9.94 -9.58
C ALA A 94 -13.15 9.73 -8.07
N LYS A 95 -12.11 9.49 -7.26
CA LYS A 95 -12.22 9.37 -5.80
C LYS A 95 -11.65 10.56 -5.05
N VAL A 96 -10.56 11.14 -5.53
CA VAL A 96 -9.85 12.22 -4.86
C VAL A 96 -9.58 13.36 -5.83
N ALA A 97 -10.17 14.52 -5.54
CA ALA A 97 -9.98 15.74 -6.32
C ALA A 97 -8.51 16.20 -6.33
N PHE A 98 -8.15 17.02 -7.31
CA PHE A 98 -6.85 17.71 -7.36
C PHE A 98 -6.56 18.44 -6.04
N TYR A 99 -5.31 18.39 -5.60
CA TYR A 99 -4.88 19.03 -4.35
C TYR A 99 -4.42 20.46 -4.63
N ASP A 100 -5.33 21.41 -4.52
CA ASP A 100 -5.13 22.84 -4.84
C ASP A 100 -4.66 23.66 -3.64
N HIS A 101 -5.15 23.34 -2.44
CA HIS A 101 -4.74 23.94 -1.17
C HIS A 101 -4.64 22.87 -0.09
N ASP A 102 -3.96 23.21 1.02
CA ASP A 102 -3.84 22.26 2.13
C ASP A 102 -5.21 21.92 2.71
N ARG A 103 -5.50 20.61 2.75
CA ARG A 103 -6.73 20.06 3.33
C ARG A 103 -6.39 18.81 4.15
N TYR A 104 -7.36 18.32 4.90
CA TYR A 104 -7.19 17.10 5.66
C TYR A 104 -6.93 15.92 4.71
N PHE A 105 -5.72 15.36 4.77
CA PHE A 105 -5.22 14.41 3.78
C PHE A 105 -5.62 12.95 4.07
N ALA A 106 -5.90 12.60 5.33
CA ALA A 106 -6.18 11.22 5.71
C ALA A 106 -7.36 10.58 4.93
N PRO A 107 -8.48 11.27 4.68
CA PRO A 107 -9.59 10.72 3.89
C PRO A 107 -9.17 10.39 2.44
N ASP A 108 -8.31 11.22 1.84
CA ASP A 108 -7.80 11.01 0.49
C ASP A 108 -6.95 9.73 0.43
N ILE A 109 -6.07 9.53 1.43
CA ILE A 109 -5.26 8.31 1.56
C ILE A 109 -6.16 7.09 1.76
N THR A 110 -7.11 7.16 2.69
CA THR A 110 -8.02 6.04 2.98
C THR A 110 -8.86 5.67 1.76
N ALA A 111 -9.34 6.64 0.99
CA ALA A 111 -10.12 6.40 -0.22
C ALA A 111 -9.32 5.65 -1.29
N ILE A 112 -8.06 6.05 -1.53
CA ILE A 112 -7.20 5.37 -2.51
C ILE A 112 -6.71 4.02 -1.97
N GLN A 113 -6.36 3.92 -0.68
CA GLN A 113 -6.00 2.65 -0.06
C GLN A 113 -7.12 1.62 -0.20
N SER A 114 -8.37 2.03 0.02
CA SER A 114 -9.53 1.14 -0.16
C SER A 114 -9.66 0.64 -1.60
N LEU A 115 -9.32 1.46 -2.60
CA LEU A 115 -9.28 1.01 -4.01
C LEU A 115 -8.16 0.00 -4.27
N VAL A 116 -6.98 0.21 -3.68
CA VAL A 116 -5.85 -0.71 -3.79
C VAL A 116 -6.21 -2.07 -3.18
N GLU A 117 -6.75 -2.06 -1.96
CA GLU A 117 -7.18 -3.27 -1.23
C GLU A 117 -8.33 -3.99 -1.94
N ALA A 118 -9.24 -3.26 -2.59
CA ALA A 118 -10.31 -3.82 -3.41
C ALA A 118 -9.84 -4.36 -4.77
N GLY A 119 -8.54 -4.29 -5.09
CA GLY A 119 -8.01 -4.78 -6.36
C GLY A 119 -8.43 -3.97 -7.58
N ALA A 120 -8.85 -2.71 -7.41
CA ALA A 120 -9.38 -1.87 -8.50
C ALA A 120 -8.38 -1.68 -9.68
N PHE A 121 -7.10 -1.90 -9.43
CA PHE A 121 -6.02 -1.77 -10.41
C PHE A 121 -5.57 -3.11 -11.05
N GLN A 122 -6.10 -4.26 -10.61
CA GLN A 122 -5.69 -5.59 -11.11
C GLN A 122 -5.83 -5.74 -12.63
N ARG A 123 -6.88 -5.15 -13.21
CA ARG A 123 -7.10 -5.14 -14.68
C ARG A 123 -5.94 -4.52 -15.46
N PHE A 124 -5.13 -3.66 -14.84
CA PHE A 124 -3.95 -3.05 -15.45
C PHE A 124 -2.68 -3.91 -15.31
N VAL A 125 -2.76 -5.12 -14.76
CA VAL A 125 -1.62 -6.04 -14.61
C VAL A 125 -2.02 -7.50 -14.89
N ALA A 126 -3.08 -7.70 -15.69
CA ALA A 126 -3.62 -9.02 -15.99
C ALA A 126 -2.54 -9.96 -16.56
N GLY A 127 -2.47 -11.18 -16.01
CA GLY A 127 -1.54 -12.22 -16.43
C GLY A 127 -0.15 -12.17 -15.76
N LEU A 128 0.10 -11.22 -14.86
CA LEU A 128 1.38 -11.12 -14.13
C LEU A 128 1.37 -11.84 -12.77
N LEU A 129 0.20 -12.00 -12.15
CA LEU A 129 0.08 -12.57 -10.80
C LEU A 129 -0.24 -14.08 -10.84
N PRO A 130 0.27 -14.88 -9.88
CA PRO A 130 0.02 -16.33 -9.83
C PRO A 130 -1.45 -16.71 -9.68
N SER A 131 -2.24 -15.87 -9.03
CA SER A 131 -3.68 -16.03 -8.85
C SER A 131 -4.41 -14.75 -9.24
N ARG A 132 -5.71 -14.89 -9.52
CA ARG A 132 -6.61 -13.78 -9.85
C ARG A 132 -6.92 -12.93 -8.62
#